data_AF-A0A538B7C2-F1
#
_entry.id   AF-A0A538B7C2-F1
#
_cell.length_a   1.000
_cell.length_b   1.000
_cell.length_c   1.000
_cell.angle_alpha   90.00
_cell.angle_beta   90.00
_cell.angle_gamma   90.00
#
_symmetry.space_group_name_H-M   'P 1'
#
loop_
_entity.id
_entity.type
_entity.pdbx_description
1 polymer ?
#
loop_
_entity_poly.entity_id
_entity_poly.type
_entity_poly.pdbx_seq_one_letter_code
_entity_poly.pdbx_strand_id
1 'polypeptide(L)'
;MGAGNDGETPLQRACRDAGLSNDELWLRYFALGGTAMPAEVRAYVRGTREPDRAEYDVVVHAINERYMELHRPERLPYGLEA
;
A
#
# COMPACT_ATOMS: atom_id res chain seq x y z
N MET A 1 -24.06 -0.01 14.25
CA MET A 1 -22.96 -0.79 13.64
C MET A 1 -23.08 -0.65 12.14
N GLY A 2 -22.25 0.17 11.51
CA GLY A 2 -22.29 0.41 10.05
C GLY A 2 -21.58 -0.69 9.28
N ALA A 3 -22.14 -0.99 8.10
CA ALA A 3 -21.83 -2.03 7.13
C ALA A 3 -20.36 -2.49 7.02
N GLY A 4 -20.22 -3.81 6.82
CA GLY A 4 -18.98 -4.42 6.32
C GLY A 4 -18.54 -3.74 5.03
N ASN A 5 -17.29 -3.29 5.02
CA ASN A 5 -16.65 -2.84 3.80
C ASN A 5 -16.12 -4.09 3.08
N ASP A 6 -17.02 -4.83 2.43
CA ASP A 6 -16.70 -6.03 1.66
C ASP A 6 -16.09 -5.71 0.27
N GLY A 7 -15.66 -4.44 0.07
CA GLY A 7 -14.91 -4.00 -1.09
C GLY A 7 -13.40 -4.05 -0.81
N GLU A 8 -12.68 -4.84 -1.61
CA GLU A 8 -11.22 -4.78 -1.67
C GLU A 8 -10.75 -3.35 -2.00
N THR A 9 -9.90 -2.77 -1.17
CA THR A 9 -9.31 -1.45 -1.43
C THR A 9 -8.36 -1.49 -2.64
N PRO A 10 -8.08 -0.34 -3.28
CA PRO A 10 -7.07 -0.27 -4.34
C PRO A 10 -5.69 -0.78 -3.90
N LEU A 11 -5.29 -0.49 -2.65
CA LEU A 11 -4.03 -0.99 -2.10
C LEU A 11 -4.04 -2.51 -1.90
N GLN A 12 -5.14 -3.10 -1.41
CA GLN A 12 -5.29 -4.55 -1.28
C GLN A 12 -5.19 -5.25 -2.64
N ARG A 13 -5.91 -4.74 -3.64
CA ARG A 13 -5.85 -5.23 -5.01
C ARG A 13 -4.42 -5.19 -5.54
N ALA A 14 -3.75 -4.05 -5.37
CA ALA A 14 -2.41 -3.86 -5.89
C ALA A 14 -1.37 -4.77 -5.19
N CYS A 15 -1.47 -4.95 -3.87
CA CYS A 15 -0.62 -5.92 -3.16
C CYS A 15 -0.83 -7.35 -3.67
N ARG A 16 -2.08 -7.76 -3.90
CA ARG A 16 -2.39 -9.08 -4.47
C ARG A 16 -1.78 -9.22 -5.86
N ASP A 17 -1.97 -8.24 -6.73
CA ASP A 17 -1.51 -8.29 -8.12
C ASP A 17 0.02 -8.22 -8.21
N ALA A 18 0.67 -7.58 -7.24
CA ALA A 18 2.13 -7.53 -7.04
C ALA A 18 2.71 -8.78 -6.32
N GLY A 19 1.85 -9.68 -5.83
CA GLY A 19 2.25 -10.85 -5.05
C GLY A 19 2.92 -10.49 -3.71
N LEU A 20 2.57 -9.35 -3.11
CA LEU A 20 3.14 -8.88 -1.85
C LEU A 20 2.30 -9.35 -0.67
N SER A 21 2.93 -10.04 0.28
CA SER A 21 2.37 -10.19 1.62
C SER A 21 2.44 -8.87 2.41
N ASN A 22 1.65 -8.78 3.49
CA ASN A 22 1.66 -7.60 4.36
C ASN A 22 3.04 -7.33 4.99
N ASP A 23 3.77 -8.40 5.36
CA ASP A 23 5.06 -8.28 6.01
C ASP A 23 6.14 -7.87 5.00
N GLU A 24 6.07 -8.39 3.78
CA GLU A 24 6.94 -7.98 2.67
C GLU A 24 6.70 -6.54 2.23
N LEU A 25 5.44 -6.08 2.23
CA LEU A 25 5.12 -4.68 1.99
C LEU A 25 5.73 -3.81 3.07
N TRP A 26 5.53 -4.17 4.35
CA TRP A 26 6.08 -3.40 5.48
C TRP A 26 7.62 -3.31 5.41
N LEU A 27 8.31 -4.41 5.11
CA LEU A 27 9.78 -4.40 4.98
C LEU A 27 10.26 -3.44 3.88
N ARG A 28 9.61 -3.44 2.71
CA ARG A 28 9.94 -2.53 1.60
C ARG A 28 9.63 -1.08 1.95
N TYR A 29 8.44 -0.83 2.49
CA TYR A 29 8.02 0.47 3.00
C TYR A 29 9.00 1.02 4.05
N PHE A 30 9.46 0.19 4.98
CA PHE A 30 10.42 0.57 6.01
C PHE A 30 11.81 0.87 5.42
N ALA A 31 12.26 0.07 4.45
CA ALA A 31 13.52 0.31 3.74
C ALA A 31 13.55 1.65 2.99
N LEU A 32 12.39 2.18 2.61
CA LEU A 32 12.21 3.49 1.98
C LEU A 32 12.06 4.65 2.98
N GLY A 33 12.20 4.38 4.28
CA GLY A 33 12.13 5.41 5.34
C GLY A 33 10.75 5.60 5.95
N GLY A 34 9.80 4.71 5.64
CA GLY A 34 8.51 4.67 6.31
C GLY A 34 8.64 4.43 7.82
N THR A 35 7.83 5.12 8.63
CA THR A 35 7.91 5.13 10.10
C THR A 35 6.79 4.34 10.81
N ALA A 36 5.75 3.96 10.09
CA ALA A 36 4.61 3.21 10.62
C ALA A 36 4.96 1.78 11.04
N MET A 37 4.28 1.31 12.07
CA MET A 37 4.40 -0.06 12.55
C MET A 37 3.76 -1.06 11.57
N PRO A 38 4.15 -2.35 11.58
CA PRO A 38 3.55 -3.36 10.69
C PRO A 38 2.01 -3.42 10.76
N ALA A 39 1.45 -3.22 11.95
CA ALA A 39 0.00 -3.20 12.14
C ALA A 39 -0.68 -1.99 11.48
N GLU A 40 -0.02 -0.84 11.44
CA GLU A 40 -0.54 0.38 10.83
C GLU A 40 -0.49 0.28 9.30
N VAL A 41 0.62 -0.22 8.73
CA VAL A 41 0.70 -0.49 7.28
C VAL A 41 -0.39 -1.46 6.83
N ARG A 42 -0.65 -2.53 7.59
CA ARG A 42 -1.81 -3.42 7.33
C ARG A 42 -3.15 -2.70 7.40
N ALA A 43 -3.30 -1.76 8.33
CA ALA A 43 -4.53 -1.00 8.48
C ALA A 43 -4.73 -0.02 7.31
N TYR A 44 -3.65 0.57 6.78
CA TYR A 44 -3.65 1.39 5.56
C TYR A 44 -4.11 0.57 4.37
N VAL A 45 -3.50 -0.60 4.14
CA VAL A 45 -3.88 -1.50 3.06
C VAL A 45 -5.35 -1.89 3.16
N ARG A 46 -5.84 -2.29 4.35
CA ARG A 46 -7.24 -2.65 4.56
C ARG A 46 -8.23 -1.48 4.53
N GLY A 47 -7.76 -0.22 4.43
CA GLY A 47 -8.60 0.97 4.50
C GLY A 47 -9.27 1.17 5.87
N THR A 48 -8.81 0.47 6.90
CA THR A 48 -9.31 0.61 8.28
C THR A 48 -8.66 1.78 9.02
N ARG A 49 -7.59 2.33 8.47
CA ARG A 49 -6.94 3.55 8.91
C ARG A 49 -6.42 4.32 7.70
N GLU A 50 -6.59 5.62 7.71
CA GLU A 50 -6.05 6.49 6.67
C GLU A 50 -4.59 6.86 7.02
N PRO A 51 -3.62 6.61 6.13
CA PRO A 51 -2.26 7.12 6.28
C PRO A 51 -2.24 8.63 6.03
N ASP A 52 -1.25 9.33 6.59
CA ASP A 52 -0.95 10.67 6.08
C ASP A 52 -0.37 10.61 4.65
N ARG A 53 -0.19 11.77 4.04
CA ARG A 53 0.27 11.87 2.65
C ARG A 53 1.66 11.26 2.44
N ALA A 54 2.59 11.49 3.35
CA ALA A 54 3.96 10.98 3.20
C ALA A 54 3.98 9.46 3.34
N GLU A 55 3.25 8.96 4.33
CA GLU A 55 3.06 7.54 4.61
C GLU A 55 2.40 6.80 3.43
N TYR A 56 1.36 7.41 2.84
CA TYR A 56 0.71 6.90 1.63
C TYR A 56 1.67 6.83 0.45
N ASP A 57 2.42 7.91 0.20
CA ASP A 57 3.35 8.01 -0.93
C ASP A 57 4.44 6.92 -0.82
N VAL A 58 4.94 6.60 0.38
CA VAL A 58 5.92 5.52 0.58
C VAL A 58 5.31 4.14 0.33
N VAL A 59 4.07 3.88 0.78
CA VAL A 59 3.35 2.62 0.49
C VAL A 59 3.18 2.44 -1.02
N VAL A 60 2.73 3.49 -1.71
CA VAL A 60 2.59 3.50 -3.17
C VAL A 60 3.93 3.26 -3.86
N HIS A 61 5.00 3.89 -3.39
CA HIS A 61 6.34 3.71 -3.94
C HIS A 61 6.78 2.24 -3.86
N ALA A 62 6.65 1.62 -2.69
CA ALA A 62 7.02 0.21 -2.47
C ALA A 62 6.26 -0.75 -3.40
N ILE A 63 4.97 -0.50 -3.64
CA ILE A 63 4.15 -1.31 -4.56
C ILE A 63 4.58 -1.07 -6.02
N ASN A 64 4.83 0.19 -6.39
CA ASN A 64 5.25 0.55 -7.75
C ASN A 64 6.63 -0.02 -8.11
N GLU A 65 7.58 -0.04 -7.16
CA GLU A 65 8.86 -0.73 -7.33
C GLU A 65 8.66 -2.23 -7.59
N ARG A 66 7.76 -2.87 -6.84
CA ARG A 66 7.44 -4.28 -7.07
C ARG A 66 6.83 -4.53 -8.46
N TYR A 67 5.96 -3.65 -8.93
CA TYR A 67 5.48 -3.72 -10.31
C TYR A 67 6.60 -3.56 -11.33
N MET A 68 7.58 -2.67 -11.09
CA MET A 68 8.76 -2.56 -11.96
C MET A 68 9.57 -3.85 -12.00
N GLU A 69 9.83 -4.48 -10.86
CA GLU A 69 10.54 -5.78 -10.79
C GLU A 69 9.82 -6.87 -11.59
N LEU A 70 8.48 -6.87 -11.57
CA LEU A 70 7.64 -7.80 -12.30
C LEU A 70 7.45 -7.44 -13.78
N HIS A 71 8.11 -6.38 -14.27
CA HIS A 71 7.96 -5.85 -15.64
C HIS A 71 6.50 -5.51 -15.99
N ARG A 72 5.73 -5.07 -14.98
CA ARG A 72 4.33 -4.67 -15.08
C ARG A 72 4.24 -3.18 -15.43
N PRO A 73 3.38 -2.76 -16.37
CA PRO A 73 3.22 -1.34 -16.71
C PRO A 73 2.39 -0.55 -15.70
N GLU A 74 1.59 -1.21 -14.85
CA GLU A 74 0.65 -0.57 -13.93
C GLU A 74 1.36 0.25 -12.85
N ARG A 75 0.89 1.47 -12.57
CA ARG A 75 1.37 2.28 -11.45
C ARG A 75 0.20 2.83 -10.65
N LEU A 76 0.31 2.76 -9.34
CA LEU A 76 -0.59 3.47 -8.44
C LEU A 76 -0.24 4.97 -8.42
N PRO A 77 -1.24 5.85 -8.36
CA PRO A 77 -1.00 7.28 -8.21
C PRO A 77 -0.52 7.60 -6.79
N TYR A 78 0.43 8.53 -6.70
CA TYR A 78 0.81 9.17 -5.44
C TYR A 78 -0.31 10.11 -4.98
N GLY A 79 -0.30 10.54 -3.72
CA GLY A 79 -1.27 11.46 -3.12
C GLY A 79 -1.20 12.90 -3.63
N LEU A 80 -0.84 13.08 -4.91
CA LEU A 80 -0.86 14.34 -5.65
C LEU A 80 -1.51 14.08 -7.01
N GLU A 81 -2.83 13.84 -7.00
CA GLU A 81 -3.70 14.06 -8.15
C GLU A 81 -5.01 14.69 -7.65
N ALA A 82 -5.08 16.02 -7.77
CA ALA A 82 -6.30 16.81 -7.89
C ALA A 82 -6.14 17.70 -9.12
#